data_AF-D0R314-F1
#
_entry.id   AF-D0R314-F1
#
_cell.length_a   1.000
_cell.length_b   1.000
_cell.length_c   1.000
_cell.angle_alpha   90.00
_cell.angle_beta   90.00
_cell.angle_gamma   90.00
#
_symmetry.space_group_name_H-M   'P 1'
#
loop_
_entity.id
_entity.type
_entity.pdbx_description
1 polymer ?
#
loop_
_entity_poly.entity_id
_entity_poly.type
_entity_poly.pdbx_seq_one_letter_code
_entity_poly.pdbx_strand_id
1 'polypeptide(L)'
;MGCCTYAAEVVALLTTLKSFVPAFNQSSVYFAVGIGLVLLFSIINFFGSALVKIIDNTSSIAKLSTIILFIIVGMFFIHIANFHPVLPAAAAKDVGPFFHHFCAAFSVVFYLFSVFSFIPIAASQMKDPAKNIPRALVAVMVTVTILYTLMVLIAIGILGHKMSWYTIPIANAFKSAVGEWGYVIIIIGVLLSIFGVAFTCSFNTPALIASLALENQLLSNWVGKKNKFDAPWVGIILTAAVTLLLITQSYLFLVGCIVLASFVQYVPSIFAVIKFKHTGQYPNHGFKLPGGYTIPILALLVACYLIFNFTWETILLSIVVAAVTAVLYLFLGKKRLAKIGGIPTAVKRKRII
;
A
#
# COMPACT_ATOMS: atom_id res chain seq x y z
N MET A 1 7.29 -4.30 -3.09
CA MET A 1 6.10 -3.50 -2.70
C MET A 1 5.10 -3.43 -3.85
N GLY A 2 5.37 -2.68 -4.93
CA GLY A 2 4.40 -2.50 -6.04
C GLY A 2 3.77 -3.78 -6.60
N CYS A 3 4.58 -4.81 -6.93
CA CYS A 3 4.04 -6.09 -7.40
C CYS A 3 3.20 -6.83 -6.35
N CYS A 4 3.57 -6.75 -5.07
CA CYS A 4 2.81 -7.37 -3.98
C CYS A 4 1.47 -6.66 -3.79
N THR A 5 1.44 -5.33 -3.83
CA THR A 5 0.20 -4.53 -3.79
C THR A 5 -0.68 -4.88 -4.97
N TYR A 6 -0.11 -4.93 -6.18
CA TYR A 6 -0.88 -5.29 -7.36
C TYR A 6 -1.49 -6.69 -7.26
N ALA A 7 -0.70 -7.70 -6.84
CA ALA A 7 -1.21 -9.05 -6.62
C ALA A 7 -2.28 -9.09 -5.53
N ALA A 8 -2.09 -8.35 -4.42
CA ALA A 8 -3.04 -8.30 -3.31
C ALA A 8 -4.39 -7.74 -3.75
N GLU A 9 -4.40 -6.68 -4.56
CA GLU A 9 -5.63 -6.10 -5.10
C GLU A 9 -6.33 -7.04 -6.09
N VAL A 10 -5.58 -7.74 -6.95
CA VAL A 10 -6.17 -8.77 -7.84
C VAL A 10 -6.81 -9.90 -7.02
N VAL A 11 -6.10 -10.42 -6.01
CA VAL A 11 -6.63 -11.45 -5.11
C VAL A 11 -7.86 -10.94 -4.33
N ALA A 12 -7.83 -9.69 -3.86
CA ALA A 12 -8.97 -9.07 -3.16
C ALA A 12 -10.19 -8.93 -4.09
N LEU A 13 -9.98 -8.55 -5.35
CA LEU A 13 -11.04 -8.43 -6.35
C LEU A 13 -11.71 -9.79 -6.60
N LEU A 14 -10.90 -10.82 -6.84
CA LEU A 14 -11.40 -12.18 -7.09
C LEU A 14 -12.11 -12.75 -5.86
N THR A 15 -11.58 -12.50 -4.66
CA THR A 15 -12.21 -12.94 -3.41
C THR A 15 -13.57 -12.25 -3.21
N THR A 16 -13.68 -10.97 -3.57
CA THR A 16 -14.94 -10.22 -3.50
C THR A 16 -15.95 -10.75 -4.54
N LEU A 17 -15.50 -11.04 -5.76
CA LEU A 17 -16.34 -11.62 -6.82
C LEU A 17 -16.83 -13.03 -6.48
N LYS A 18 -16.03 -13.81 -5.75
CA LYS A 18 -16.39 -15.15 -5.25
C LYS A 18 -17.65 -15.14 -4.38
N SER A 19 -17.92 -14.04 -3.67
CA SER A 19 -19.15 -13.88 -2.89
C SER A 19 -20.42 -13.73 -3.73
N PHE A 20 -20.30 -13.47 -5.04
CA PHE A 20 -21.44 -13.23 -5.95
C PHE A 20 -21.58 -14.27 -7.05
N VAL A 21 -20.44 -14.75 -7.57
CA VAL A 21 -20.42 -15.64 -8.73
C VAL A 21 -19.83 -16.98 -8.29
N PRO A 22 -20.67 -18.02 -8.12
CA PRO A 22 -20.23 -19.34 -7.65
C PRO A 22 -19.15 -19.98 -8.54
N ALA A 23 -19.02 -19.57 -9.80
CA ALA A 23 -17.98 -20.06 -10.71
C ALA A 23 -16.56 -19.80 -10.19
N PHE A 24 -16.33 -18.75 -9.39
CA PHE A 24 -15.03 -18.47 -8.75
C PHE A 24 -14.69 -19.43 -7.60
N ASN A 25 -15.59 -20.34 -7.20
CA ASN A 25 -15.25 -21.45 -6.30
C ASN A 25 -14.34 -22.47 -6.98
N GLN A 26 -14.38 -22.57 -8.32
CA GLN A 26 -13.47 -23.42 -9.06
C GLN A 26 -12.10 -22.75 -9.17
N SER A 27 -11.06 -23.40 -8.65
CA SER A 27 -9.69 -22.86 -8.64
C SER A 27 -9.18 -22.48 -10.04
N SER A 28 -9.56 -23.25 -11.07
CA SER A 28 -9.20 -22.97 -12.47
C SER A 28 -9.77 -21.64 -12.95
N VAL A 29 -11.05 -21.37 -12.71
CA VAL A 29 -11.72 -20.11 -13.07
C VAL A 29 -11.12 -18.94 -12.28
N TYR A 30 -10.89 -19.13 -10.98
CA TYR A 30 -10.28 -18.13 -10.11
C TYR A 30 -8.93 -17.65 -10.64
N PHE A 31 -8.01 -18.59 -10.93
CA PHE A 31 -6.69 -18.24 -11.45
C PHE A 31 -6.72 -17.76 -12.90
N ALA A 32 -7.58 -18.34 -13.76
CA ALA A 32 -7.71 -17.90 -15.15
C ALA A 32 -8.15 -16.43 -15.25
N VAL A 33 -9.12 -16.00 -14.44
CA VAL A 33 -9.56 -14.60 -14.39
C VAL A 33 -8.46 -13.70 -13.83
N GLY A 34 -7.76 -14.13 -12.77
CA GLY A 34 -6.63 -13.37 -12.21
C GLY A 34 -5.50 -13.15 -13.22
N ILE A 35 -5.09 -14.20 -13.93
CA ILE A 35 -4.10 -14.12 -15.01
C ILE A 35 -4.61 -13.21 -16.13
N GLY A 36 -5.87 -13.38 -16.54
CA GLY A 36 -6.52 -12.56 -17.56
C GLY A 36 -6.52 -11.07 -17.22
N LEU A 37 -6.81 -10.71 -15.97
CA LEU A 37 -6.76 -9.33 -15.49
C LEU A 37 -5.34 -8.76 -15.54
N VAL A 38 -4.34 -9.52 -15.08
CA VAL A 38 -2.95 -9.06 -15.09
C VAL A 38 -2.46 -8.82 -16.52
N LEU A 39 -2.78 -9.75 -17.44
CA LEU A 39 -2.46 -9.61 -18.86
C LEU A 39 -3.20 -8.44 -19.50
N LEU A 40 -4.50 -8.29 -19.23
CA LEU A 40 -5.32 -7.19 -19.74
C LEU A 40 -4.72 -5.84 -19.35
N PHE A 41 -4.43 -5.63 -18.06
CA PHE A 41 -3.84 -4.36 -17.60
C PHE A 41 -2.45 -4.16 -18.16
N SER A 42 -1.66 -5.21 -18.31
CA SER A 42 -0.34 -5.14 -18.94
C SER A 42 -0.45 -4.67 -20.39
N ILE A 43 -1.39 -5.25 -21.17
CA ILE A 43 -1.67 -4.86 -22.56
C ILE A 43 -2.08 -3.39 -22.62
N ILE A 44 -3.04 -2.96 -21.79
CA ILE A 44 -3.48 -1.56 -21.76
C ILE A 44 -2.29 -0.64 -21.43
N ASN A 45 -1.40 -1.06 -20.52
CA ASN A 45 -0.22 -0.30 -20.15
C ASN A 45 0.77 -0.11 -21.31
N PHE A 46 0.86 -1.05 -22.25
CA PHE A 46 1.67 -0.85 -23.47
C PHE A 46 1.19 0.32 -24.34
N PHE A 47 -0.09 0.67 -24.30
CA PHE A 47 -0.68 1.74 -25.10
C PHE A 47 -0.65 3.12 -24.41
N GLY A 48 -0.03 3.22 -23.24
CA GLY A 48 0.23 4.49 -22.55
C GLY A 48 -0.74 4.81 -21.39
N SER A 49 -0.43 5.88 -20.65
CA SER A 49 -1.01 6.18 -19.33
C SER A 49 -2.22 7.13 -19.35
N ALA A 50 -2.76 7.48 -20.52
CA ALA A 50 -3.83 8.47 -20.64
C ALA A 50 -5.09 8.12 -19.82
N LEU A 51 -5.44 6.83 -19.77
CA LEU A 51 -6.61 6.34 -19.03
C LEU A 51 -6.40 6.27 -17.51
N VAL A 52 -5.15 6.21 -17.04
CA VAL A 52 -4.80 6.02 -15.63
C VAL A 52 -5.38 7.12 -14.78
N LYS A 53 -5.21 8.38 -15.20
CA LYS A 53 -5.71 9.52 -14.42
C LYS A 53 -7.23 9.50 -14.25
N ILE A 54 -7.96 9.10 -15.30
CA ILE A 54 -9.43 9.04 -15.27
C ILE A 54 -9.87 7.91 -14.34
N ILE A 55 -9.31 6.71 -14.51
CA ILE A 55 -9.66 5.53 -13.71
C ILE A 55 -9.31 5.74 -12.23
N ASP A 56 -8.13 6.29 -11.95
CA ASP A 56 -7.66 6.58 -10.59
C ASP A 56 -8.54 7.60 -9.88
N ASN A 57 -8.87 8.71 -10.56
CA ASN A 57 -9.75 9.74 -10.00
C ASN A 57 -11.19 9.22 -9.80
N THR A 58 -11.70 8.44 -10.75
CA THR A 58 -13.05 7.86 -10.66
C THR A 58 -13.14 6.85 -9.53
N SER A 59 -12.14 5.97 -9.40
CA SER A 59 -12.04 5.01 -8.29
C SER A 59 -11.93 5.72 -6.95
N SER A 60 -11.18 6.83 -6.89
CA SER A 60 -11.04 7.65 -5.68
C SER A 60 -12.36 8.31 -5.26
N ILE A 61 -13.15 8.81 -6.21
CA ILE A 61 -14.48 9.34 -5.93
C ILE A 61 -15.41 8.20 -5.46
N ALA A 62 -15.42 7.06 -6.15
CA ALA A 62 -16.27 5.93 -5.81
C ALA A 62 -16.02 5.42 -4.38
N LYS A 63 -14.75 5.25 -3.99
CA LYS A 63 -14.40 4.78 -2.64
C LYS A 63 -14.74 5.80 -1.56
N LEU A 64 -14.48 7.09 -1.78
CA LEU A 64 -14.83 8.14 -0.82
C LEU A 64 -16.35 8.24 -0.64
N SER A 65 -17.11 8.24 -1.73
CA SER A 65 -18.58 8.27 -1.67
C SER A 65 -19.13 7.06 -0.91
N THR A 66 -18.58 5.87 -1.14
CA THR A 66 -19.01 4.64 -0.45
C THR A 66 -18.73 4.71 1.06
N ILE A 67 -17.55 5.20 1.44
CA ILE A 67 -17.16 5.37 2.85
C ILE A 67 -18.05 6.41 3.53
N ILE A 68 -18.24 7.57 2.91
CA ILE A 68 -19.05 8.66 3.46
C ILE A 68 -20.50 8.21 3.62
N LEU A 69 -21.06 7.53 2.61
CA LEU A 69 -22.41 6.97 2.68
C LEU A 69 -22.55 6.00 3.86
N PHE A 70 -21.61 5.06 4.00
CA PHE A 70 -21.61 4.11 5.10
C PHE A 70 -21.54 4.82 6.46
N ILE A 71 -20.70 5.84 6.60
CA ILE A 71 -20.55 6.59 7.86
C ILE A 71 -21.84 7.35 8.20
N ILE A 72 -22.37 8.12 7.25
CA ILE A 72 -23.55 8.97 7.49
C ILE A 72 -24.76 8.11 7.82
N VAL A 73 -25.04 7.09 7.01
CA VAL A 73 -26.24 6.27 7.18
C VAL A 73 -26.04 5.29 8.33
N GLY A 74 -24.89 4.63 8.42
CA GLY A 74 -24.62 3.62 9.44
C GLY A 74 -24.61 4.17 10.86
N MET A 75 -24.30 5.47 11.06
CA MET A 75 -24.36 6.10 12.37
C MET A 75 -25.74 6.01 13.04
N PHE A 76 -26.82 6.04 12.26
CA PHE A 76 -28.20 5.94 12.77
C PHE A 76 -28.61 4.54 13.21
N PHE A 77 -27.82 3.51 12.88
CA PHE A 77 -28.11 2.10 13.17
C PHE A 77 -27.16 1.50 14.22
N ILE A 78 -26.45 2.34 14.96
CA ILE A 78 -25.56 1.90 16.04
C ILE A 78 -26.39 1.45 17.24
N HIS A 79 -26.14 0.23 17.71
CA HIS A 79 -26.65 -0.26 18.98
C HIS A 79 -25.52 -0.32 20.01
N ILE A 80 -25.64 0.47 21.09
CA ILE A 80 -24.60 0.59 22.13
C ILE A 80 -24.25 -0.77 22.77
N ALA A 81 -25.23 -1.66 22.88
CA ALA A 81 -25.04 -3.02 23.40
C ALA A 81 -23.99 -3.83 22.62
N ASN A 82 -23.80 -3.56 21.32
CA ASN A 82 -22.84 -4.28 20.49
C ASN A 82 -21.37 -3.93 20.80
N PHE A 83 -21.10 -2.84 21.54
CA PHE A 83 -19.76 -2.54 22.05
C PHE A 83 -19.40 -3.38 23.28
N HIS A 84 -20.34 -4.15 23.85
CA HIS A 84 -20.08 -5.00 25.00
C HIS A 84 -19.96 -6.48 24.61
N PRO A 85 -18.86 -7.17 24.99
CA PRO A 85 -17.67 -6.64 25.67
C PRO A 85 -16.71 -5.93 24.71
N VAL A 86 -16.12 -4.80 25.13
CA VAL A 86 -15.13 -4.04 24.34
C VAL A 86 -13.86 -4.87 24.12
N LEU A 87 -13.48 -5.64 25.14
CA LEU A 87 -12.37 -6.58 25.10
C LEU A 87 -12.92 -8.01 25.02
N PRO A 88 -12.62 -8.76 23.96
CA PRO A 88 -12.98 -10.18 23.88
C PRO A 88 -12.39 -10.95 25.07
N ALA A 89 -13.12 -11.94 25.58
CA ALA A 89 -12.68 -12.74 26.72
C ALA A 89 -11.29 -13.39 26.52
N ALA A 90 -10.93 -13.72 25.27
CA ALA A 90 -9.61 -14.23 24.90
C ALA A 90 -8.47 -13.23 25.15
N ALA A 91 -8.72 -11.93 24.94
CA ALA A 91 -7.76 -10.86 25.20
C ALA A 91 -7.82 -10.37 26.65
N ALA A 92 -8.93 -10.57 27.34
CA ALA A 92 -9.14 -10.12 28.73
C ALA A 92 -8.59 -11.10 29.79
N LYS A 93 -8.11 -12.28 29.41
CA LYS A 93 -7.63 -13.31 30.35
C LYS A 93 -6.35 -12.90 31.10
N ASP A 94 -5.36 -12.37 30.40
CA ASP A 94 -4.04 -12.04 30.94
C ASP A 94 -3.33 -10.98 30.08
N VAL A 95 -2.29 -10.35 30.64
CA VAL A 95 -1.46 -9.35 29.95
C VAL A 95 -0.77 -9.94 28.71
N GLY A 96 -0.29 -11.19 28.79
CA GLY A 96 0.37 -11.87 27.67
C GLY A 96 -0.53 -12.05 26.44
N PRO A 97 -1.70 -12.73 26.57
CA PRO A 97 -2.69 -12.84 25.51
C PRO A 97 -3.17 -11.50 24.95
N PHE A 98 -3.34 -10.48 25.81
CA PHE A 98 -3.71 -9.13 25.34
C PHE A 98 -2.68 -8.58 24.35
N PHE A 99 -1.39 -8.55 24.73
CA PHE A 99 -0.33 -8.04 23.85
C PHE A 99 -0.20 -8.88 22.58
N HIS A 100 -0.34 -10.20 22.67
CA HIS A 100 -0.27 -11.07 21.50
C HIS A 100 -1.40 -10.78 20.48
N HIS A 101 -2.65 -10.67 20.95
CA HIS A 101 -3.78 -10.34 20.08
C HIS A 101 -3.73 -8.90 19.56
N PHE A 102 -3.30 -7.95 20.41
CA PHE A 102 -3.10 -6.57 20.01
C PHE A 102 -2.05 -6.44 18.90
N CYS A 103 -0.91 -7.12 19.04
CA CYS A 103 0.13 -7.18 18.01
C CYS A 103 -0.38 -7.70 16.67
N ALA A 104 -1.08 -8.84 16.69
CA ALA A 104 -1.58 -9.46 15.49
C ALA A 104 -2.56 -8.52 14.75
N ALA A 105 -3.45 -7.85 15.48
CA ALA A 105 -4.35 -6.86 14.92
C ALA A 105 -3.60 -5.62 14.42
N PHE A 106 -2.65 -5.11 15.21
CA PHE A 106 -1.88 -3.90 14.89
C PHE A 106 -1.08 -4.04 13.59
N SER A 107 -0.47 -5.20 13.32
CA SER A 107 0.24 -5.45 12.05
C SER A 107 -0.67 -5.37 10.83
N VAL A 108 -1.88 -5.92 10.92
CA VAL A 108 -2.88 -5.86 9.83
C VAL A 108 -3.43 -4.45 9.68
N VAL A 109 -3.65 -3.73 10.79
CA VAL A 109 -4.09 -2.32 10.76
C VAL A 109 -2.99 -1.43 10.18
N PHE A 110 -1.72 -1.68 10.50
CA PHE A 110 -0.59 -0.92 9.98
C PHE A 110 -0.51 -0.99 8.45
N TYR A 111 -0.84 -2.14 7.85
CA TYR A 111 -0.95 -2.27 6.40
C TYR A 111 -1.86 -1.23 5.76
N LEU A 112 -3.03 -0.96 6.36
CA LEU A 112 -4.00 0.03 5.86
C LEU A 112 -3.38 1.44 5.74
N PHE A 113 -2.35 1.74 6.52
CA PHE A 113 -1.66 3.02 6.47
C PHE A 113 -0.44 3.03 5.55
N SER A 114 0.14 1.88 5.18
CA SER A 114 1.44 1.78 4.48
C SER A 114 1.55 2.51 3.13
N VAL A 115 0.42 2.85 2.50
CA VAL A 115 0.35 3.41 1.14
C VAL A 115 0.80 4.88 1.06
N PHE A 116 1.03 5.56 2.17
CA PHE A 116 1.55 6.94 2.16
C PHE A 116 2.92 7.10 1.47
N SER A 117 3.68 6.01 1.37
CA SER A 117 5.00 5.95 0.73
C SER A 117 4.96 6.28 -0.78
N PHE A 118 3.78 6.27 -1.40
CA PHE A 118 3.58 6.65 -2.80
C PHE A 118 3.44 8.16 -3.01
N ILE A 119 3.12 8.96 -1.98
CA ILE A 119 2.95 10.42 -2.11
C ILE A 119 4.25 11.11 -2.60
N PRO A 120 5.44 10.81 -2.04
CA PRO A 120 6.68 11.42 -2.50
C PRO A 120 7.09 11.03 -3.93
N ILE A 121 6.55 9.95 -4.48
CA ILE A 121 6.85 9.52 -5.86
C ILE A 121 6.31 10.55 -6.86
N ALA A 122 5.17 11.16 -6.55
CA ALA A 122 4.58 12.23 -7.36
C ALA A 122 5.20 13.61 -7.08
N ALA A 123 6.28 13.71 -6.29
CA ALA A 123 6.92 14.97 -5.94
C ALA A 123 7.29 15.84 -7.15
N SER A 124 7.73 15.21 -8.25
CA SER A 124 8.12 15.91 -9.49
C SER A 124 6.95 16.61 -10.18
N GLN A 125 5.72 16.20 -9.89
CA GLN A 125 4.49 16.77 -10.46
C GLN A 125 3.80 17.74 -9.49
N MET A 126 4.31 17.90 -8.26
CA MET A 126 3.75 18.80 -7.26
C MET A 126 4.28 20.22 -7.42
N LYS A 127 3.40 21.21 -7.29
CA LYS A 127 3.80 22.60 -7.07
C LYS A 127 4.42 22.69 -5.67
N ASP A 128 5.57 23.34 -5.51
CA ASP A 128 6.30 23.49 -4.23
C ASP A 128 6.33 22.20 -3.37
N PRO A 129 7.00 21.13 -3.84
CA PRO A 129 7.01 19.82 -3.18
C PRO A 129 7.58 19.88 -1.75
N ALA A 130 8.51 20.80 -1.48
CA ALA A 130 9.15 20.97 -0.17
C ALA A 130 8.15 21.32 0.93
N LYS A 131 7.06 22.05 0.60
CA LYS A 131 5.99 22.39 1.55
C LYS A 131 4.77 21.49 1.40
N ASN A 132 4.46 21.07 0.18
CA ASN A 132 3.22 20.33 -0.10
C ASN A 132 3.31 18.84 0.21
N ILE A 133 4.46 18.18 0.07
CA ILE A 133 4.60 16.77 0.44
C ILE A 133 4.35 16.56 1.95
N PRO A 134 4.97 17.31 2.88
CA PRO A 134 4.72 17.14 4.30
C PRO A 134 3.25 17.41 4.68
N ARG A 135 2.64 18.46 4.12
CA ARG A 135 1.23 18.78 4.36
C ARG A 135 0.29 17.69 3.83
N ALA A 136 0.55 17.18 2.63
CA ALA A 136 -0.22 16.10 2.04
C ALA A 136 -0.12 14.81 2.87
N LEU A 137 1.09 14.47 3.33
CA LEU A 137 1.30 13.31 4.21
C LEU A 137 0.48 13.41 5.50
N VAL A 138 0.55 14.54 6.20
CA VAL A 138 -0.22 14.75 7.44
C VAL A 138 -1.72 14.75 7.17
N ALA A 139 -2.17 15.48 6.14
CA ALA A 139 -3.59 15.57 5.80
C ALA A 139 -4.18 14.19 5.45
N VAL A 140 -3.49 13.41 4.64
CA VAL A 140 -3.92 12.05 4.28
C VAL A 140 -3.95 11.16 5.52
N MET A 141 -2.90 11.18 6.35
CA MET A 141 -2.85 10.35 7.56
C MET A 141 -3.99 10.64 8.52
N VAL A 142 -4.23 11.92 8.83
CA VAL A 142 -5.31 12.32 9.73
C VAL A 142 -6.68 11.96 9.15
N THR A 143 -6.91 12.26 7.87
CA THR A 143 -8.19 11.98 7.20
C THR A 143 -8.49 10.50 7.17
N VAL A 144 -7.53 9.68 6.75
CA VAL A 144 -7.69 8.21 6.65
C VAL A 144 -7.88 7.60 8.03
N THR A 145 -7.15 8.08 9.05
CA THR A 145 -7.34 7.64 10.45
C THR A 145 -8.78 7.89 10.90
N ILE A 146 -9.30 9.11 10.72
CA ILE A 146 -10.67 9.45 11.11
C ILE A 146 -11.68 8.56 10.37
N LEU A 147 -11.57 8.44 9.04
CA LEU A 147 -12.51 7.66 8.25
C LEU A 147 -12.49 6.18 8.65
N TYR A 148 -11.31 5.56 8.79
CA TYR A 148 -11.21 4.15 9.19
C TYR A 148 -11.70 3.91 10.61
N THR A 149 -11.38 4.79 11.57
CA THR A 149 -11.90 4.67 12.93
C THR A 149 -13.42 4.77 12.94
N LEU A 150 -14.02 5.74 12.24
CA LEU A 150 -15.48 5.87 12.15
C LEU A 150 -16.12 4.64 11.51
N MET A 151 -15.56 4.14 10.41
CA MET A 151 -16.08 2.93 9.75
C MET A 151 -16.07 1.72 10.67
N VAL A 152 -14.96 1.48 11.39
CA VAL A 152 -14.83 0.35 12.30
C VAL A 152 -15.77 0.50 13.49
N LEU A 153 -15.87 1.69 14.10
CA LEU A 153 -16.79 1.96 15.20
C LEU A 153 -18.24 1.73 14.81
N ILE A 154 -18.65 2.19 13.63
CA ILE A 154 -20.01 2.00 13.11
C ILE A 154 -20.26 0.52 12.80
N ALA A 155 -19.30 -0.17 12.17
CA ALA A 155 -19.43 -1.60 11.88
C ALA A 155 -19.57 -2.44 13.17
N ILE A 156 -18.78 -2.13 14.21
CA ILE A 156 -18.92 -2.73 15.54
C ILE A 156 -20.27 -2.37 16.15
N GLY A 157 -20.69 -1.11 16.07
CA GLY A 157 -21.99 -0.65 16.57
C GLY A 157 -23.18 -1.38 15.95
N ILE A 158 -23.09 -1.80 14.68
CA ILE A 158 -24.16 -2.52 13.98
C ILE A 158 -24.09 -4.04 14.22
N LEU A 159 -22.92 -4.67 14.09
CA LEU A 159 -22.78 -6.14 14.10
C LEU A 159 -22.22 -6.72 15.41
N GLY A 160 -21.49 -5.95 16.20
CA GLY A 160 -20.72 -6.44 17.34
C GLY A 160 -19.76 -7.57 16.95
N HIS A 161 -19.73 -8.63 17.76
CA HIS A 161 -18.86 -9.80 17.55
C HIS A 161 -19.14 -10.57 16.25
N LYS A 162 -20.36 -10.47 15.70
CA LYS A 162 -20.75 -11.15 14.45
C LYS A 162 -19.96 -10.67 13.24
N MET A 163 -19.29 -9.52 13.34
CA MET A 163 -18.41 -9.00 12.30
C MET A 163 -17.34 -10.02 11.87
N SER A 164 -16.85 -10.83 12.81
CA SER A 164 -15.85 -11.88 12.57
C SER A 164 -16.35 -13.06 11.71
N TRP A 165 -17.66 -13.22 11.56
CA TRP A 165 -18.25 -14.33 10.79
C TRP A 165 -18.31 -14.04 9.29
N TYR A 166 -18.19 -12.77 8.91
CA TYR A 166 -18.34 -12.33 7.53
C TYR A 166 -16.98 -12.07 6.89
N THR A 167 -16.83 -12.48 5.64
CA THR A 167 -15.66 -12.17 4.81
C THR A 167 -15.62 -10.69 4.42
N ILE A 168 -16.79 -10.06 4.25
CA ILE A 168 -16.93 -8.64 3.86
C ILE A 168 -17.77 -7.90 4.93
N PRO A 169 -17.22 -7.73 6.14
CA PRO A 169 -17.99 -7.31 7.30
C PRO A 169 -18.67 -5.95 7.15
N ILE A 170 -18.05 -5.00 6.44
CA ILE A 170 -18.62 -3.65 6.24
C ILE A 170 -19.89 -3.73 5.37
N ALA A 171 -19.86 -4.52 4.30
CA ALA A 171 -21.04 -4.71 3.46
C ALA A 171 -22.15 -5.42 4.24
N ASN A 172 -21.81 -6.45 5.03
CA ASN A 172 -22.77 -7.17 5.87
C ASN A 172 -23.33 -6.30 7.01
N ALA A 173 -22.54 -5.37 7.55
CA ALA A 173 -23.01 -4.40 8.53
C ALA A 173 -24.06 -3.49 7.88
N PHE A 174 -23.75 -2.94 6.72
CA PHE A 174 -24.69 -2.08 6.01
C PHE A 174 -25.95 -2.83 5.55
N LYS A 175 -25.82 -4.10 5.16
CA LYS A 175 -26.95 -5.00 4.89
C LYS A 175 -27.89 -5.12 6.10
N SER A 176 -27.32 -5.28 7.29
CA SER A 176 -28.10 -5.42 8.52
C SER A 176 -28.78 -4.11 8.94
N ALA A 177 -28.18 -2.97 8.58
CA ALA A 177 -28.74 -1.65 8.84
C ALA A 177 -29.90 -1.28 7.89
N VAL A 178 -29.69 -1.40 6.58
CA VAL A 178 -30.64 -0.86 5.58
C VAL A 178 -31.24 -1.92 4.63
N GLY A 179 -30.80 -3.16 4.68
CA GLY A 179 -31.26 -4.26 3.81
C GLY A 179 -30.33 -4.55 2.62
N GLU A 180 -30.77 -5.42 1.70
CA GLU A 180 -29.94 -5.97 0.62
C GLU A 180 -29.34 -4.92 -0.31
N TRP A 181 -30.09 -3.86 -0.60
CA TRP A 181 -29.61 -2.78 -1.48
C TRP A 181 -28.36 -2.09 -0.92
N GLY A 182 -28.24 -1.96 0.41
CA GLY A 182 -27.05 -1.45 1.07
C GLY A 182 -25.83 -2.35 0.83
N TYR A 183 -26.01 -3.67 0.94
CA TYR A 183 -24.95 -4.64 0.65
C TYR A 183 -24.40 -4.43 -0.76
N VAL A 184 -25.29 -4.36 -1.75
CA VAL A 184 -24.93 -4.22 -3.17
C VAL A 184 -24.17 -2.91 -3.42
N ILE A 185 -24.62 -1.79 -2.86
CA ILE A 185 -23.95 -0.48 -3.02
C ILE A 185 -22.52 -0.53 -2.47
N ILE A 186 -22.33 -1.04 -1.26
CA ILE A 186 -20.99 -1.13 -0.64
C ILE A 186 -20.09 -2.03 -1.47
N ILE A 187 -20.59 -3.18 -1.93
CA ILE A 187 -19.81 -4.10 -2.75
C ILE A 187 -19.39 -3.45 -4.07
N ILE A 188 -20.29 -2.78 -4.78
CA ILE A 188 -19.95 -2.09 -6.03
C ILE A 188 -18.85 -1.06 -5.78
N GLY A 189 -18.97 -0.29 -4.68
CA GLY A 189 -17.94 0.66 -4.26
C GLY A 189 -16.59 0.00 -3.98
N VAL A 190 -16.59 -1.14 -3.27
CA VAL A 190 -15.38 -1.92 -2.98
C VAL A 190 -14.75 -2.47 -4.26
N LEU A 191 -15.54 -3.06 -5.16
CA LEU A 191 -15.06 -3.59 -6.44
C LEU A 191 -14.42 -2.49 -7.31
N LEU A 192 -15.08 -1.33 -7.45
CA LEU A 192 -14.54 -0.17 -8.18
C LEU A 192 -13.28 0.39 -7.51
N SER A 193 -13.21 0.35 -6.18
CA SER A 193 -12.02 0.77 -5.43
C SER A 193 -10.85 -0.15 -5.72
N ILE A 194 -11.01 -1.46 -5.51
CA ILE A 194 -9.96 -2.47 -5.71
C ILE A 194 -9.50 -2.48 -7.17
N PHE A 195 -10.45 -2.45 -8.12
CA PHE A 195 -10.15 -2.40 -9.54
C PHE A 195 -9.28 -1.19 -9.90
N GLY A 196 -9.65 0.00 -9.40
CA GLY A 196 -8.87 1.21 -9.67
C GLY A 196 -7.47 1.16 -9.09
N VAL A 197 -7.30 0.65 -7.86
CA VAL A 197 -5.95 0.50 -7.26
C VAL A 197 -5.12 -0.52 -8.04
N ALA A 198 -5.69 -1.68 -8.37
CA ALA A 198 -5.01 -2.69 -9.19
C ALA A 198 -4.57 -2.12 -10.55
N PHE A 199 -5.46 -1.36 -11.20
CA PHE A 199 -5.17 -0.70 -12.47
C PHE A 199 -4.03 0.31 -12.30
N THR A 200 -4.12 1.25 -11.36
CA THR A 200 -3.09 2.27 -11.11
C THR A 200 -1.74 1.65 -10.72
N CYS A 201 -1.72 0.59 -9.90
CA CYS A 201 -0.51 -0.13 -9.52
C CYS A 201 0.19 -0.80 -10.70
N SER A 202 -0.58 -1.29 -11.68
CA SER A 202 -0.05 -1.86 -12.93
C SER A 202 0.77 -0.84 -13.72
N PHE A 203 0.44 0.45 -13.66
CA PHE A 203 1.19 1.53 -14.32
C PHE A 203 2.32 2.12 -13.47
N ASN A 204 2.04 2.36 -12.18
CA ASN A 204 3.00 3.01 -11.28
C ASN A 204 4.24 2.14 -11.04
N THR A 205 4.09 0.81 -10.92
CA THR A 205 5.21 -0.09 -10.60
C THR A 205 6.25 -0.15 -11.73
N PRO A 206 5.88 -0.36 -13.01
CA PRO A 206 6.80 -0.27 -14.13
C PRO A 206 7.44 1.11 -14.30
N ALA A 207 6.66 2.19 -14.11
CA ALA A 207 7.16 3.56 -14.21
C ALA A 207 8.23 3.85 -13.15
N LEU A 208 8.02 3.36 -11.92
CA LEU A 208 9.02 3.43 -10.85
C LEU A 208 10.29 2.69 -11.22
N ILE A 209 10.18 1.45 -11.70
CA ILE A 209 11.33 0.65 -12.14
C ILE A 209 12.11 1.38 -13.25
N ALA A 210 11.43 1.99 -14.20
CA ALA A 210 12.06 2.77 -15.27
C ALA A 210 12.75 4.05 -14.75
N SER A 211 12.13 4.78 -13.82
CA SER A 211 12.74 5.97 -13.20
C SER A 211 14.02 5.63 -12.44
N LEU A 212 14.06 4.48 -11.75
CA LEU A 212 15.25 3.99 -11.06
C LEU A 212 16.39 3.64 -12.02
N ALA A 213 16.07 3.18 -13.23
CA ALA A 213 17.05 2.89 -14.27
C ALA A 213 17.57 4.16 -14.96
N LEU A 214 16.69 5.11 -15.27
CA LEU A 214 17.00 6.30 -16.08
C LEU A 214 17.55 7.47 -15.25
N GLU A 215 16.92 7.78 -14.12
CA GLU A 215 17.22 9.01 -13.35
C GLU A 215 18.24 8.75 -12.24
N ASN A 216 18.07 7.66 -11.50
CA ASN A 216 18.93 7.34 -10.36
C ASN A 216 20.11 6.42 -10.74
N GLN A 217 20.15 5.93 -11.99
CA GLN A 217 21.15 4.99 -12.53
C GLN A 217 21.40 3.73 -11.67
N LEU A 218 20.46 3.39 -10.78
CA LEU A 218 20.56 2.26 -9.85
C LEU A 218 20.32 0.91 -10.56
N LEU A 219 19.60 0.93 -11.68
CA LEU A 219 19.31 -0.24 -12.51
C LEU A 219 19.91 -0.11 -13.91
N SER A 220 20.11 -1.25 -14.59
CA SER A 220 20.62 -1.26 -15.97
C SER A 220 19.70 -0.49 -16.92
N ASN A 221 20.28 0.30 -17.84
CA ASN A 221 19.54 1.18 -18.76
C ASN A 221 18.56 0.40 -19.65
N TRP A 222 18.79 -0.90 -19.84
CA TRP A 222 17.89 -1.76 -20.60
C TRP A 222 16.50 -1.88 -19.95
N VAL A 223 16.43 -1.86 -18.62
CA VAL A 223 15.17 -1.96 -17.87
C VAL A 223 14.31 -0.68 -17.99
N GLY A 224 14.95 0.47 -18.23
CA GLY A 224 14.29 1.74 -18.46
C GLY A 224 13.84 1.98 -19.91
N LYS A 225 14.00 1.00 -20.82
CA LYS A 225 13.61 1.17 -22.23
C LYS A 225 12.10 1.39 -22.34
N LYS A 226 11.74 2.48 -23.02
CA LYS A 226 10.35 2.82 -23.33
C LYS A 226 9.99 2.47 -24.78
N ASN A 227 8.72 2.19 -25.03
CA ASN A 227 8.19 1.96 -26.37
C ASN A 227 7.76 3.29 -27.06
N LYS A 228 7.09 3.20 -28.22
CA LYS A 228 6.59 4.36 -28.98
C LYS A 228 5.53 5.20 -28.23
N PHE A 229 4.88 4.63 -27.23
CA PHE A 229 3.85 5.28 -26.39
C PHE A 229 4.39 5.75 -25.03
N ASP A 230 5.72 5.88 -24.90
CA ASP A 230 6.43 6.24 -23.65
C ASP A 230 6.22 5.22 -22.50
N ALA A 231 5.75 4.01 -22.81
CA ALA A 231 5.52 2.96 -21.82
C ALA A 231 6.78 2.10 -21.59
N PRO A 232 7.22 1.87 -20.34
CA PRO A 232 8.43 1.11 -20.01
C PRO A 232 8.21 -0.40 -20.14
N TRP A 233 8.26 -0.91 -21.37
CA TRP A 233 7.85 -2.28 -21.70
C TRP A 233 8.57 -3.37 -20.90
N VAL A 234 9.86 -3.21 -20.62
CA VAL A 234 10.63 -4.19 -19.80
C VAL A 234 10.09 -4.20 -18.36
N GLY A 235 9.83 -3.03 -17.81
CA GLY A 235 9.24 -2.88 -16.48
C GLY A 235 7.83 -3.48 -16.40
N ILE A 236 7.04 -3.36 -17.48
CA ILE A 236 5.69 -3.94 -17.58
C ILE A 236 5.78 -5.47 -17.52
N ILE A 237 6.62 -6.07 -18.37
CA ILE A 237 6.79 -7.54 -18.42
C ILE A 237 7.30 -8.08 -17.08
N LEU A 238 8.31 -7.43 -16.49
CA LEU A 238 8.87 -7.85 -15.20
C LEU A 238 7.83 -7.75 -14.07
N THR A 239 7.09 -6.64 -14.02
CA THR A 239 6.03 -6.44 -13.03
C THR A 239 4.93 -7.48 -13.20
N ALA A 240 4.49 -7.73 -14.44
CA ALA A 240 3.48 -8.74 -14.75
C ALA A 240 3.94 -10.14 -14.35
N ALA A 241 5.16 -10.54 -14.71
CA ALA A 241 5.71 -11.86 -14.36
C ALA A 241 5.79 -12.08 -12.84
N VAL A 242 6.32 -11.11 -12.09
CA VAL A 242 6.38 -11.19 -10.63
C VAL A 242 4.98 -11.21 -10.02
N THR A 243 4.06 -10.39 -10.54
CA THR A 243 2.68 -10.34 -10.05
C THR A 243 1.97 -11.68 -10.27
N LEU A 244 2.11 -12.30 -11.46
CA LEU A 244 1.53 -13.60 -11.79
C LEU A 244 1.99 -14.71 -10.84
N LEU A 245 3.27 -14.71 -10.43
CA LEU A 245 3.77 -15.65 -9.43
C LEU A 245 3.10 -15.41 -8.06
N LEU A 246 2.92 -14.14 -7.70
CA LEU A 246 2.37 -13.73 -6.40
C LEU A 246 0.85 -13.93 -6.28
N ILE A 247 0.06 -13.94 -7.36
CA ILE A 247 -1.41 -14.11 -7.27
C ILE A 247 -1.82 -15.47 -6.68
N THR A 248 -0.91 -16.45 -6.71
CA THR A 248 -1.12 -17.79 -6.15
C THR A 248 -1.13 -17.80 -4.63
N GLN A 249 -0.63 -16.74 -4.00
CA GLN A 249 -0.48 -16.62 -2.56
C GLN A 249 -1.75 -16.07 -1.90
N SER A 250 -1.88 -16.28 -0.59
CA SER A 250 -3.02 -15.76 0.17
C SER A 250 -2.96 -14.24 0.30
N TYR A 251 -4.13 -13.60 0.38
CA TYR A 251 -4.24 -12.15 0.58
C TYR A 251 -3.45 -11.68 1.81
N LEU A 252 -3.59 -12.39 2.94
CA LEU A 252 -2.89 -12.05 4.18
C LEU A 252 -1.37 -12.17 4.06
N PHE A 253 -0.87 -13.17 3.32
CA PHE A 253 0.56 -13.30 3.03
C PHE A 253 1.08 -12.12 2.20
N LEU A 254 0.34 -11.73 1.16
CA LEU A 254 0.70 -10.58 0.31
C LEU A 254 0.68 -9.27 1.10
N VAL A 255 -0.31 -9.06 1.95
CA VAL A 255 -0.39 -7.94 2.90
C VAL A 255 0.85 -7.92 3.80
N GLY A 256 1.24 -9.06 4.37
CA GLY A 256 2.45 -9.16 5.18
C GLY A 256 3.71 -8.78 4.41
N CYS A 257 3.82 -9.23 3.16
CA CYS A 257 4.94 -8.87 2.28
C CYS A 257 5.00 -7.36 1.98
N ILE A 258 3.86 -6.70 1.83
CA ILE A 258 3.79 -5.25 1.58
C ILE A 258 4.27 -4.49 2.81
N VAL A 259 3.82 -4.88 4.00
CA VAL A 259 4.24 -4.23 5.25
C VAL A 259 5.74 -4.41 5.48
N LEU A 260 6.27 -5.62 5.32
CA LEU A 260 7.72 -5.84 5.47
C LEU A 260 8.54 -5.09 4.42
N ALA A 261 8.10 -5.07 3.16
CA ALA A 261 8.76 -4.26 2.12
C ALA A 261 8.73 -2.76 2.46
N SER A 262 7.71 -2.30 3.17
CA SER A 262 7.63 -0.92 3.67
C SER A 262 8.66 -0.66 4.76
N PHE A 263 8.90 -1.61 5.66
CA PHE A 263 9.95 -1.45 6.69
C PHE A 263 11.37 -1.39 6.11
N VAL A 264 11.65 -2.14 5.04
CA VAL A 264 12.93 -2.03 4.31
C VAL A 264 13.14 -0.61 3.77
N GLN A 265 12.07 0.14 3.48
CA GLN A 265 12.14 1.55 3.09
C GLN A 265 12.17 2.49 4.30
N TYR A 266 11.34 2.26 5.32
CA TYR A 266 11.14 3.17 6.44
C TYR A 266 12.34 3.20 7.38
N VAL A 267 12.93 2.05 7.72
CA VAL A 267 14.04 1.97 8.68
C VAL A 267 15.28 2.74 8.18
N PRO A 268 15.78 2.55 6.94
CA PRO A 268 16.86 3.37 6.41
C PRO A 268 16.49 4.86 6.30
N SER A 269 15.24 5.19 6.00
CA SER A 269 14.77 6.59 5.94
C SER A 269 14.83 7.26 7.31
N ILE A 270 14.45 6.54 8.39
CA ILE A 270 14.57 7.01 9.77
C ILE A 270 16.04 7.23 10.14
N PHE A 271 16.92 6.27 9.83
CA PHE A 271 18.36 6.44 10.05
C PHE A 271 18.95 7.60 9.26
N ALA A 272 18.50 7.83 8.02
CA ALA A 272 18.93 8.97 7.21
C ALA A 272 18.55 10.30 7.87
N VAL A 273 17.34 10.41 8.45
CA VAL A 273 16.90 11.60 9.21
C VAL A 273 17.79 11.84 10.43
N ILE A 274 18.10 10.78 11.21
CA ILE A 274 19.00 10.89 12.38
C ILE A 274 20.39 11.35 11.94
N LYS A 275 20.94 10.73 10.88
CA LYS A 275 22.25 11.07 10.32
C LYS A 275 22.30 12.52 9.83
N PHE A 276 21.37 12.94 8.97
CA PHE A 276 21.36 14.30 8.44
C PHE A 276 21.19 15.37 9.52
N LYS A 277 20.45 15.05 10.58
CA LYS A 277 20.32 15.94 11.73
C LYS A 277 21.62 16.03 12.51
N HIS A 278 22.29 14.91 12.75
CA HIS A 278 23.56 14.87 13.47
C HIS A 278 24.70 15.53 12.70
N THR A 279 24.75 15.36 11.37
CA THR A 279 25.80 15.94 10.51
C THR A 279 25.55 17.39 10.11
N GLY A 280 24.43 18.00 10.53
CA GLY A 280 24.06 19.37 10.14
C GLY A 280 23.74 19.54 8.65
N GLN A 281 23.55 18.44 7.91
CA GLN A 281 23.24 18.43 6.47
C GLN A 281 21.73 18.49 6.19
N TYR A 282 20.91 18.80 7.18
CA TYR A 282 19.47 18.92 7.00
C TYR A 282 19.18 20.02 5.96
N PRO A 283 18.28 19.79 4.97
CA PRO A 283 17.93 20.81 4.02
C PRO A 283 17.43 22.07 4.75
N ASN A 284 18.11 23.20 4.53
CA ASN A 284 17.71 24.49 5.15
C ASN A 284 16.34 24.99 4.66
N HIS A 285 15.86 24.48 3.53
CA HIS A 285 14.54 24.77 2.97
C HIS A 285 13.66 23.50 3.01
N GLY A 286 12.65 23.49 3.89
CA GLY A 286 11.68 22.40 3.98
C GLY A 286 11.05 22.26 5.36
N PHE A 287 10.20 21.24 5.52
CA PHE A 287 9.59 20.89 6.80
C PHE A 287 10.63 20.33 7.79
N LYS A 288 10.68 20.90 8.99
CA LYS A 288 11.49 20.40 10.10
C LYS A 288 10.62 19.56 11.02
N LEU A 289 11.11 18.38 11.38
CA LEU A 289 10.40 17.45 12.24
C LEU A 289 10.30 18.03 13.66
N PRO A 290 9.09 18.20 14.24
CA PRO A 290 8.95 18.58 15.65
C PRO A 290 9.50 17.47 16.56
N GLY A 291 9.93 17.79 17.78
CA GLY A 291 10.44 16.78 18.73
C GLY A 291 11.85 16.25 18.46
N GLY A 292 12.50 16.66 17.37
CA GLY A 292 13.91 16.39 17.17
C GLY A 292 14.25 14.91 17.00
N TYR A 293 14.92 14.29 17.99
CA TYR A 293 15.30 12.87 17.92
C TYR A 293 14.25 11.93 18.51
N THR A 294 13.24 12.45 19.23
CA THR A 294 12.23 11.61 19.88
C THR A 294 11.36 10.88 18.86
N ILE A 295 10.86 11.58 17.83
CA ILE A 295 10.01 10.97 16.80
C ILE A 295 10.75 9.89 16.00
N PRO A 296 12.00 10.09 15.50
CA PRO A 296 12.76 9.04 14.83
C PRO A 296 13.01 7.82 15.71
N ILE A 297 13.34 8.01 17.00
CA ILE A 297 13.60 6.90 17.93
C ILE A 297 12.31 6.11 18.18
N LEU A 298 11.18 6.78 18.44
CA LEU A 298 9.89 6.12 18.61
C LEU A 298 9.47 5.35 17.35
N ALA A 299 9.65 5.94 16.17
CA ALA A 299 9.36 5.27 14.90
C ALA A 299 10.22 4.02 14.71
N LEU A 300 11.51 4.07 15.10
CA LEU A 300 12.40 2.92 15.05
C LEU A 300 11.98 1.82 16.02
N LEU A 301 11.59 2.16 17.24
CA LEU A 301 11.10 1.21 18.24
C LEU A 301 9.83 0.50 17.76
N VAL A 302 8.87 1.25 17.21
CA VAL A 302 7.63 0.68 16.65
C VAL A 302 7.95 -0.22 15.44
N ALA A 303 8.87 0.19 14.57
CA ALA A 303 9.29 -0.62 13.43
C ALA A 303 9.97 -1.93 13.86
N CYS A 304 10.92 -1.88 14.82
CA CYS A 304 11.56 -3.06 15.37
C CYS A 304 10.55 -3.99 16.03
N TYR A 305 9.62 -3.45 16.82
CA TYR A 305 8.56 -4.22 17.47
C TYR A 305 7.66 -4.94 16.46
N LEU A 306 7.25 -4.27 15.39
CA LEU A 306 6.40 -4.85 14.36
C LEU A 306 7.09 -6.00 13.60
N ILE A 307 8.39 -5.89 13.34
CA ILE A 307 9.16 -6.95 12.64
C ILE A 307 9.10 -8.28 13.40
N PHE A 308 9.13 -8.27 14.74
CA PHE A 308 9.05 -9.49 15.56
C PHE A 308 7.71 -10.22 15.48
N ASN A 309 6.66 -9.57 14.97
CA ASN A 309 5.32 -10.15 14.89
C ASN A 309 5.00 -10.81 13.55
N PHE A 310 5.93 -10.77 12.59
CA PHE A 310 5.72 -11.40 11.27
C PHE A 310 6.03 -12.89 11.30
N THR A 311 5.37 -13.64 10.41
CA THR A 311 5.66 -15.07 10.23
C THR A 311 7.07 -15.25 9.67
N TRP A 312 7.67 -16.39 10.01
CA TRP A 312 9.02 -16.73 9.56
C TRP A 312 9.16 -16.69 8.04
N GLU A 313 8.14 -17.11 7.30
CA GLU A 313 8.10 -17.06 5.84
C GLU A 313 8.21 -15.63 5.29
N THR A 314 7.47 -14.68 5.86
CA THR A 314 7.50 -13.29 5.40
C THR A 314 8.86 -12.65 5.72
N ILE A 315 9.44 -12.97 6.88
CA ILE A 315 10.78 -12.51 7.28
C ILE A 315 11.85 -13.07 6.33
N LEU A 316 11.83 -14.37 6.06
CA LEU A 316 12.76 -15.02 5.13
C LEU A 316 12.71 -14.38 3.74
N LEU A 317 11.50 -14.20 3.18
CA LEU A 317 11.32 -13.54 1.89
C LEU A 317 11.94 -12.12 1.91
N SER A 318 11.75 -11.39 3.00
CA SER A 318 12.26 -10.03 3.16
C SER A 318 13.79 -10.00 3.22
N ILE A 319 14.41 -10.95 3.93
CA ILE A 319 15.87 -11.10 3.98
C ILE A 319 16.40 -11.45 2.59
N VAL A 320 15.76 -12.38 1.87
CA VAL A 320 16.15 -12.75 0.51
C VAL A 320 16.06 -11.55 -0.43
N VAL A 321 14.95 -10.80 -0.41
CA VAL A 321 14.78 -9.59 -1.23
C VAL A 321 15.80 -8.51 -0.87
N ALA A 322 16.07 -8.31 0.43
CA ALA A 322 17.08 -7.36 0.88
C ALA A 322 18.49 -7.77 0.43
N ALA A 323 18.82 -9.07 0.54
CA ALA A 323 20.10 -9.62 0.08
C ALA A 323 20.25 -9.48 -1.43
N VAL A 324 19.24 -9.85 -2.22
CA VAL A 324 19.24 -9.67 -3.68
C VAL A 324 19.38 -8.20 -4.04
N THR A 325 18.68 -7.30 -3.34
CA THR A 325 18.78 -5.85 -3.57
C THR A 325 20.18 -5.33 -3.23
N ALA A 326 20.78 -5.76 -2.12
CA ALA A 326 22.14 -5.39 -1.72
C ALA A 326 23.18 -5.91 -2.71
N VAL A 327 23.04 -7.16 -3.16
CA VAL A 327 23.88 -7.77 -4.19
C VAL A 327 23.77 -6.97 -5.49
N LEU A 328 22.56 -6.73 -5.99
CA LEU A 328 22.33 -5.91 -7.18
C LEU A 328 22.94 -4.52 -7.04
N TYR A 329 22.76 -3.88 -5.88
CA TYR A 329 23.34 -2.57 -5.57
C TYR A 329 24.87 -2.60 -5.58
N LEU A 330 25.51 -3.61 -5.01
CA LEU A 330 26.97 -3.72 -5.00
C LEU A 330 27.54 -4.00 -6.39
N PHE A 331 26.91 -4.88 -7.17
CA PHE A 331 27.36 -5.22 -8.52
C PHE A 331 27.12 -4.10 -9.55
N LEU A 332 25.96 -3.44 -9.50
CA LEU A 332 25.61 -2.35 -10.40
C LEU A 332 26.19 -1.01 -9.93
N GLY A 333 26.17 -0.76 -8.62
CA GLY A 333 26.66 0.47 -7.99
C GLY A 333 28.17 0.61 -8.03
N LYS A 334 28.97 -0.44 -7.76
CA LYS A 334 30.45 -0.36 -7.88
C LYS A 334 30.88 -0.13 -9.33
N LYS A 335 30.25 -0.79 -10.30
CA LYS A 335 30.56 -0.62 -11.73
C LYS A 335 30.17 0.76 -12.28
N ARG A 336 29.22 1.47 -11.66
CA ARG A 336 28.72 2.78 -12.12
C ARG A 336 29.24 3.97 -11.31
N LEU A 337 29.42 3.87 -10.00
CA LEU A 337 30.12 4.91 -9.21
C LEU A 337 31.56 5.10 -9.71
N ALA A 338 32.22 4.02 -10.15
CA ALA A 338 33.51 4.07 -10.82
C ALA A 338 33.45 4.74 -12.21
N LYS A 339 32.28 4.72 -12.89
CA LYS A 339 32.07 5.34 -14.21
C LYS A 339 31.61 6.79 -14.14
N ILE A 340 31.01 7.21 -13.01
CA ILE A 340 30.48 8.57 -12.76
C ILE A 340 31.48 9.41 -11.92
N GLY A 341 32.60 8.84 -11.47
CA GLY A 341 33.63 9.56 -10.71
C GLY A 341 33.25 9.87 -9.26
N GLY A 342 32.42 9.02 -8.63
CA GLY A 342 31.98 9.18 -7.24
C GLY A 342 30.49 9.45 -7.08
N ILE A 343 30.07 9.78 -5.86
CA ILE A 343 28.66 10.07 -5.52
C ILE A 343 28.22 11.26 -6.38
N PRO A 344 27.17 11.14 -7.22
CA PRO A 344 26.67 12.28 -7.97
C PRO A 344 26.28 13.37 -6.98
N THR A 345 26.95 14.51 -7.07
CA THR A 345 26.58 15.74 -6.36
C THR A 345 25.25 16.21 -6.93
N ALA A 346 24.17 15.60 -6.44
CA ALA A 346 22.80 16.01 -6.72
C ALA A 346 22.55 17.36 -6.03
N VAL A 347 23.02 18.45 -6.64
CA VAL A 347 22.45 19.81 -6.73
C VAL A 347 23.47 20.65 -7.54
N LYS A 348 23.47 20.52 -8.88
CA LYS A 348 23.93 21.63 -9.73
C LYS A 348 22.69 22.26 -10.36
N ARG A 349 22.32 23.41 -9.79
CA ARG A 349 21.25 24.34 -10.20
C ARG A 349 20.96 24.27 -11.70
N LYS A 350 19.74 23.85 -12.07
CA LYS A 350 19.09 24.43 -13.25
C LYS A 350 18.65 25.85 -12.86
N ARG A 351 19.50 26.84 -13.15
CA ARG A 351 19.02 28.20 -13.43
C ARG A 351 18.25 28.09 -14.74
N ILE A 352 16.93 28.25 -14.68
CA ILE A 352 16.14 28.63 -15.86
C ILE A 352 15.88 30.12 -15.67
N ILE A 353 16.32 30.88 -16.67
CA ILE A 353 16.14 32.32 -16.85
C ILE A 353 14.66 32.60 -17.12
#